data_AF-R5LWS3-F1
#
_entry.id   AF-R5LWS3-F1
#
_cell.length_a   1.000
_cell.length_b   1.000
_cell.length_c   1.000
_cell.angle_alpha   90.00
_cell.angle_beta   90.00
_cell.angle_gamma   90.00
#
_symmetry.space_group_name_H-M   'P 1'
#
loop_
_entity.id
_entity.type
_entity.pdbx_description
1 polymer ?
#
loop_
_entity_poly.entity_id
_entity_poly.type
_entity_poly.pdbx_seq_one_letter_code
_entity_poly.pdbx_strand_id
1 'polypeptide(L)' 'MRMIQRNANPEMSLSEVRAFRENLVRCALKDISPQERQAVNEKKERMKRVYNKIISNSDGKNPILGY' A
#
# COMPACT_ATOMS: atom_id res chain seq x y z
N MET A 1 6.70 -21.64 22.55
CA MET A 1 5.73 -21.04 21.60
C MET A 1 5.87 -19.53 21.66
N ARG A 2 6.23 -18.85 20.55
CA ARG A 2 6.17 -17.38 20.49
C ARG A 2 4.73 -16.98 20.20
N MET A 3 4.07 -16.30 21.13
CA MET A 3 2.82 -15.59 20.84
C MET A 3 3.11 -14.51 19.80
N ILE A 4 2.40 -14.55 18.68
CA ILE A 4 2.35 -13.42 17.76
C ILE A 4 1.66 -12.28 18.52
N GLN A 5 2.38 -11.20 18.81
CA GLN A 5 1.74 -10.02 19.38
C GLN A 5 0.69 -9.52 18.39
N ARG A 6 -0.58 -9.56 18.81
CA ARG A 6 -1.66 -8.96 18.02
C ARG A 6 -1.45 -7.46 18.07
N ASN A 7 -1.01 -6.87 16.95
CA ASN A 7 -1.16 -5.44 16.77
C ASN A 7 -2.65 -5.14 16.83
N ALA A 8 -3.05 -4.38 17.85
CA ALA A 8 -4.41 -3.88 17.93
C ALA A 8 -4.69 -3.08 16.66
N ASN A 9 -5.92 -3.23 16.14
CA ASN A 9 -6.34 -2.37 15.05
C ASN A 9 -6.22 -0.91 15.53
N PRO A 10 -5.70 0.00 14.70
CA PRO A 10 -5.59 1.40 15.09
C PRO A 10 -6.97 1.92 15.49
N GLU A 11 -7.02 2.72 16.54
CA GLU A 11 -8.24 3.41 16.92
C GLU A 11 -8.64 4.34 15.78
N MET A 12 -9.88 4.19 15.29
CA MET A 12 -10.45 5.01 14.24
C MET A 12 -11.68 5.71 14.77
N SER A 13 -11.75 7.02 14.52
CA SER A 13 -12.95 7.82 14.70
C SER A 13 -14.08 7.33 13.80
N LEU A 14 -15.33 7.63 14.19
CA LEU A 14 -16.49 7.33 13.35
C LEU A 14 -16.41 7.98 11.96
N SER A 15 -15.78 9.16 11.86
CA SER A 15 -15.50 9.84 10.58
C SER A 15 -14.54 9.05 9.70
N GLU A 16 -13.45 8.51 10.28
CA GLU A 16 -12.49 7.70 9.52
C GLU A 16 -13.12 6.39 9.05
N VAL A 17 -13.97 5.76 9.88
CA VAL A 17 -14.71 4.55 9.49
C VAL A 17 -15.66 4.82 8.33
N ARG A 18 -16.35 5.98 8.31
CA ARG A 18 -17.22 6.35 7.19
C ARG A 18 -16.41 6.60 5.91
N ALA A 19 -15.35 7.39 5.98
CA ALA A 19 -14.49 7.68 4.85
C ALA A 19 -13.85 6.39 4.28
N PHE A 20 -13.50 5.44 5.15
CA PHE A 20 -13.00 4.13 4.73
C PHE A 20 -14.05 3.33 3.94
N ARG A 21 -15.29 3.27 4.44
CA ARG A 21 -16.39 2.55 3.76
C ARG A 21 -16.73 3.18 2.40
N GLU A 22 -16.80 4.50 2.33
CA GLU A 22 -17.03 5.23 1.07
C GLU A 22 -15.93 4.95 0.06
N ASN A 23 -14.66 4.98 0.48
CA ASN A 23 -13.54 4.63 -0.37
C ASN A 23 -13.58 3.17 -0.83
N LEU A 24 -13.98 2.23 0.02
CA LEU A 24 -14.13 0.82 -0.37
C LEU A 24 -15.19 0.64 -1.45
N VAL A 25 -16.36 1.26 -1.26
CA VAL A 25 -17.45 1.20 -2.25
C VAL A 25 -16.99 1.78 -3.58
N ARG A 26 -16.34 2.95 -3.54
CA ARG A 26 -15.78 3.60 -4.73
C ARG A 26 -14.77 2.74 -5.48
N CYS A 27 -13.86 2.09 -4.76
CA CYS A 27 -12.91 1.14 -5.34
C CYS A 27 -13.60 -0.10 -5.94
N ALA A 28 -14.59 -0.67 -5.25
CA ALA A 28 -15.35 -1.83 -5.71
C ALA A 28 -16.14 -1.54 -6.99
N LEU A 29 -16.73 -0.34 -7.08
CA LEU A 29 -17.46 0.14 -8.25
C LEU A 29 -16.54 0.60 -9.39
N LYS A 30 -15.22 0.64 -9.19
CA LYS A 30 -14.24 1.22 -10.12
C LYS A 30 -14.55 2.67 -10.49
N ASP A 31 -15.24 3.38 -9.60
CA ASP A 31 -15.58 4.79 -9.75
C ASP A 31 -14.38 5.65 -9.37
N ILE A 32 -13.33 5.54 -10.18
CA ILE A 32 -12.03 6.19 -9.96
C ILE A 32 -11.85 7.18 -11.10
N SER A 33 -11.57 8.44 -10.77
CA SER A 33 -11.37 9.44 -11.81
C SER A 33 -10.09 9.15 -12.62
N PRO A 34 -10.00 9.62 -13.88
CA PRO A 34 -8.77 9.50 -14.66
C PRO A 34 -7.54 10.09 -13.94
N GLN A 35 -7.72 11.21 -13.22
CA GLN A 35 -6.66 11.88 -12.47
C GLN A 35 -6.18 11.04 -11.29
N GLU A 36 -7.10 10.40 -10.56
CA GLU A 36 -6.77 9.52 -9.44
C GLU A 36 -6.05 8.25 -9.93
N ARG A 37 -6.51 7.71 -11.06
CA ARG A 37 -5.84 6.57 -11.69
C ARG A 37 -4.42 6.93 -12.14
N GLN A 38 -4.24 8.13 -12.69
CA GLN A 38 -2.91 8.65 -13.03
C GLN A 38 -2.02 8.78 -11.79
N ALA A 39 -2.52 9.38 -10.71
CA ALA A 39 -1.77 9.54 -9.46
C ALA A 39 -1.37 8.17 -8.84
N VAL A 40 -2.24 7.17 -8.92
CA VAL A 40 -1.93 5.80 -8.49
C VAL A 40 -0.84 5.17 -9.37
N ASN A 41 -0.92 5.35 -10.69
CA ASN A 41 0.09 4.84 -11.62
C ASN A 41 1.46 5.49 -11.39
N GLU A 42 1.51 6.81 -11.18
CA GLU A 42 2.75 7.53 -10.86
C GLU A 42 3.38 7.01 -9.56
N LYS A 43 2.57 6.77 -8.52
CA LYS A 43 3.06 6.14 -7.26
C LYS A 43 3.60 4.73 -7.50
N LYS A 44 2.90 3.90 -8.29
CA LYS A 44 3.36 2.55 -8.65
C LYS A 44 4.69 2.58 -9.39
N GLU A 45 4.84 3.46 -10.38
CA GLU A 45 6.08 3.61 -11.13
C GLU A 45 7.22 4.09 -10.23
N ARG A 46 6.96 5.03 -9.31
CA ARG A 46 7.94 5.46 -8.32
C ARG A 46 8.40 4.30 -7.44
N MET A 47 7.46 3.51 -6.91
CA MET A 47 7.79 2.33 -6.09
C MET A 47 8.61 1.32 -6.87
N LYS A 48 8.25 1.03 -8.12
CA LYS A 48 8.97 0.09 -8.99
C LYS A 48 10.40 0.56 -9.25
N ARG A 49 10.62 1.85 -9.52
CA ARG A 49 11.97 2.43 -9.69
C ARG A 49 12.82 2.27 -8.44
N VAL A 50 12.26 2.58 -7.27
CA VAL A 50 12.96 2.43 -5.99
C VAL A 50 13.32 0.97 -5.73
N TYR A 51 12.36 0.06 -5.92
CA TYR A 51 12.58 -1.37 -5.76
C TYR A 51 13.68 -1.90 -6.68
N ASN A 52 13.65 -1.54 -7.97
CA ASN A 52 14.67 -1.95 -8.93
C ASN A 52 16.06 -1.45 -8.54
N LYS A 53 16.17 -0.20 -8.07
CA LYS A 53 17.43 0.36 -7.58
C LYS A 53 17.96 -0.36 -6.35
N ILE A 54 17.05 -0.77 -5.46
CA ILE A 54 17.41 -1.52 -4.26
C ILE A 54 17.95 -2.92 -4.65
N ILE A 55 17.24 -3.63 -5.54
CA ILE A 55 17.65 -4.97 -5.98
C ILE A 55 18.94 -4.94 -6.79
N SER A 56 19.12 -3.97 -7.69
CA SER A 56 20.35 -3.85 -8.48
C SER A 56 21.58 -3.65 -7.61
N ASN A 57 21.42 -3.00 -6.45
CA ASN A 57 22.49 -2.72 -5.51
C ASN A 57 22.72 -3.85 -4.51
N SER A 58 21.89 -4.90 -4.52
CA SER A 58 21.88 -5.97 -3.51
C SER A 58 22.11 -7.36 -4.13
N ASP A 59 22.82 -7.45 -5.26
CA ASP A 59 23.10 -8.70 -5.99
C ASP A 59 21.85 -9.52 -6.35
N GLY A 60 20.72 -8.85 -6.60
CA GLY A 60 19.45 -9.53 -6.88
C GLY A 60 18.66 -9.96 -5.64
N LYS A 61 19.23 -9.82 -4.43
CA LYS A 61 18.55 -10.13 -3.17
C LYS A 61 17.68 -8.96 -2.74
N ASN A 62 16.55 -9.24 -2.10
CA ASN A 62 15.71 -8.20 -1.51
C ASN A 62 16.26 -7.85 -0.11
N PRO A 63 16.87 -6.67 0.12
CA PRO A 63 17.47 -6.35 1.41
C PRO A 63 16.44 -6.11 2.53
N ILE A 64 15.15 -5.95 2.20
CA ILE A 64 14.06 -5.86 3.19
C ILE A 64 13.61 -7.25 3.64
N LEU A 65 13.64 -8.24 2.73
CA LEU A 65 13.14 -9.59 2.99
C LEU A 65 14.23 -10.65 3.18
N GLY A 66 15.48 -10.35 2.83
CA GLY A 66 16.66 -11.18 3.10
C GLY A 66 16.87 -12.38 2.15
N TYR A 67 16.08 -12.53 1.08
CA TYR A 67 16.24 -13.57 0.05
C TYR A 67 16.52 -12.96 -1.31
#